data_AF-A0A440WGV8-F1
#
_entry.id   AF-A0A440WGV8-F1
#
_cell.length_a   1.000
_cell.length_b   1.000
_cell.length_c   1.000
_cell.angle_alpha   90.00
_cell.angle_beta   90.00
_cell.angle_gamma   90.00
#
_symmetry.space_group_name_H-M   'P 1'
#
loop_
_entity.id
_entity.type
_entity.pdbx_description
1 polymer ?
#
loop_
_entity_poly.entity_id
_entity_poly.type
_entity_poly.pdbx_seq_one_letter_code
_entity_poly.pdbx_strand_id
1 'polypeptide(L)'
;MIRDISGRSRPAGCSAAHGRSLPSSREMVRGAVLIALAALFGALAWSGHVLALPVAFAFPALWASARSRIVAAFVSAAYFLAASRGLPQGVANFYGSDLGPGLLLWFAASLSFVAVHTALWTKRPGWGRAMRFGLAAALMAVPPFGIVGWAHPLTAAGVLFPGWGWWGLAAAAASLIAMTTKAWPAAAIALASFW
;
A
#
# COMPACT_ATOMS: atom_id res chain seq x y z
N MET A 1 24.84 11.68 -71.54
CA MET A 1 25.03 10.29 -71.07
C MET A 1 26.47 10.16 -70.60
N ILE A 2 26.70 10.04 -69.28
CA ILE A 2 27.82 9.39 -68.55
C ILE A 2 27.72 9.82 -67.06
N ARG A 3 27.91 8.83 -66.18
CA ARG A 3 27.72 8.80 -64.72
C ARG A 3 29.00 9.18 -63.93
N ASP A 4 28.79 9.29 -62.62
CA ASP A 4 29.72 9.22 -61.47
C ASP A 4 30.44 10.53 -61.10
N ILE A 5 30.52 10.95 -59.82
CA ILE A 5 30.93 10.17 -58.64
C ILE A 5 30.11 10.52 -57.37
N SER A 6 29.77 9.48 -56.63
CA SER A 6 29.09 9.47 -55.34
C SER A 6 29.91 10.05 -54.19
N GLY A 7 29.41 11.10 -53.54
CA GLY A 7 29.84 11.51 -52.20
C GLY A 7 29.20 10.65 -51.12
N ARG A 8 29.87 9.55 -50.72
CA ARG A 8 29.52 8.76 -49.53
C ARG A 8 29.80 9.57 -48.27
N SER A 9 28.77 10.22 -47.72
CA SER A 9 28.79 10.76 -46.37
C SER A 9 28.68 9.61 -45.36
N ARG A 10 29.68 9.50 -44.47
CA ARG A 10 29.69 8.57 -43.34
C ARG A 10 28.63 9.03 -42.32
N PRO A 11 27.75 8.16 -41.78
CA PRO A 11 26.93 8.54 -40.64
C PRO A 11 27.81 8.59 -39.39
N ALA A 12 27.91 9.77 -38.79
CA ALA A 12 28.56 9.97 -37.52
C ALA A 12 27.79 9.25 -36.41
N GLY A 13 28.47 8.29 -35.78
CA GLY A 13 28.47 8.15 -34.33
C GLY A 13 27.12 8.00 -33.65
N CYS A 14 26.64 6.76 -33.61
CA CYS A 14 25.80 6.29 -32.52
C CYS A 14 26.53 6.55 -31.18
N SER A 15 26.16 7.61 -30.45
CA SER A 15 26.60 7.81 -29.06
C SER A 15 25.66 8.76 -28.32
N ALA A 16 24.40 8.36 -28.19
CA ALA A 16 23.41 9.06 -27.36
C ALA A 16 22.53 8.07 -26.59
N ALA A 17 23.09 6.97 -26.10
CA ALA A 17 22.31 5.91 -25.45
C ALA A 17 22.97 5.31 -24.19
N HIS A 18 23.58 6.14 -23.34
CA HIS A 18 24.08 5.69 -22.02
C HIS A 18 23.52 6.46 -20.81
N GLY A 19 22.55 7.36 -21.00
CA GLY A 19 21.96 8.14 -19.91
C GLY A 19 20.61 7.65 -19.35
N ARG A 20 19.94 6.66 -19.97
CA ARG A 20 18.54 6.31 -19.66
C ARG A 20 18.32 5.09 -18.74
N SER A 21 19.35 4.31 -18.41
CA SER A 21 19.21 3.03 -17.66
C SER A 21 19.24 3.18 -16.12
N LEU A 22 19.84 4.26 -15.60
CA LEU A 22 19.99 4.50 -14.16
C LEU A 22 18.69 4.93 -13.43
N PRO A 23 17.81 5.79 -14.02
CA PRO A 23 16.59 6.19 -13.32
C PRO A 23 15.53 5.08 -13.26
N SER A 24 15.40 4.21 -14.28
CA SER A 24 14.35 3.17 -14.27
C SER A 24 14.65 2.04 -13.27
N SER A 25 15.91 1.63 -13.14
CA SER A 25 16.33 0.57 -12.22
C SER A 25 16.13 0.96 -10.75
N ARG A 26 16.50 2.19 -10.38
CA ARG A 26 16.26 2.71 -9.02
C ARG A 26 14.77 2.80 -8.68
N GLU A 27 13.93 3.23 -9.62
CA GLU A 27 12.48 3.29 -9.41
C GLU A 27 11.86 1.88 -9.29
N MET A 28 12.36 0.90 -10.05
CA MET A 28 11.92 -0.49 -9.95
C MET A 28 12.31 -1.12 -8.60
N VAL A 29 13.55 -0.94 -8.16
CA VAL A 29 14.03 -1.42 -6.85
C VAL A 29 13.21 -0.77 -5.74
N ARG A 30 12.98 0.55 -5.81
CA ARG A 30 12.15 1.26 -4.84
C ARG A 30 10.73 0.72 -4.79
N GLY A 31 10.12 0.47 -5.96
CA GLY A 31 8.79 -0.14 -6.05
C GLY A 31 8.77 -1.53 -5.40
N ALA A 32 9.74 -2.38 -5.69
CA ALA A 32 9.87 -3.71 -5.11
C ALA A 32 10.04 -3.67 -3.59
N VAL A 33 10.86 -2.75 -3.06
CA VAL A 33 11.04 -2.55 -1.62
C VAL A 33 9.73 -2.12 -0.96
N LEU A 34 8.98 -1.19 -1.55
CA LEU A 34 7.68 -0.78 -1.01
C LEU A 34 6.68 -1.95 -0.94
N ILE A 35 6.65 -2.78 -1.98
CA ILE A 35 5.78 -3.97 -2.04
C ILE A 35 6.19 -5.00 -0.99
N ALA A 36 7.49 -5.27 -0.85
CA ALA A 36 8.02 -6.21 0.13
C ALA A 36 7.74 -5.74 1.58
N LEU A 37 7.96 -4.45 1.86
CA LEU A 37 7.64 -3.86 3.16
C LEU A 37 6.14 -3.92 3.45
N ALA A 38 5.29 -3.71 2.45
CA ALA A 38 3.84 -3.78 2.61
C ALA A 38 3.39 -5.21 2.97
N ALA A 39 3.93 -6.23 2.30
CA ALA A 39 3.69 -7.62 2.65
C ALA A 39 4.17 -7.95 4.07
N LEU A 40 5.39 -7.52 4.42
CA LEU A 40 5.97 -7.75 5.74
C LEU A 40 5.12 -7.13 6.85
N PHE A 41 4.77 -5.84 6.71
CA PHE A 41 3.95 -5.14 7.71
C PHE A 41 2.53 -5.68 7.78
N GLY A 42 1.94 -6.09 6.66
CA GLY A 42 0.66 -6.81 6.64
C GLY A 42 0.73 -8.13 7.41
N ALA A 43 1.77 -8.94 7.19
CA ALA A 43 1.94 -10.21 7.89
C ALA A 43 2.22 -10.04 9.40
N LEU A 44 3.02 -9.03 9.77
CA LEU A 44 3.38 -8.75 11.17
C LEU A 44 2.20 -8.19 11.96
N ALA A 45 1.53 -7.16 11.41
CA ALA A 45 0.40 -6.53 12.09
C ALA A 45 -0.74 -7.53 12.35
N TRP A 46 -0.96 -8.45 11.42
CA TRP A 46 -2.02 -9.47 11.48
C TRP A 46 -1.44 -10.86 11.78
N SER A 47 -0.48 -10.92 12.69
CA SER A 47 0.15 -12.17 13.17
C SER A 47 -0.65 -12.89 14.27
N GLY A 48 -1.63 -12.21 14.86
CA GLY A 48 -2.34 -12.67 16.06
C GLY A 48 -1.81 -12.08 17.36
N HIS A 49 -0.64 -11.42 17.33
CA HIS A 49 -0.13 -10.64 18.47
C HIS A 49 -0.70 -9.23 18.45
N VAL A 50 -1.52 -8.90 19.46
CA VAL A 50 -2.21 -7.59 19.57
C VAL A 50 -1.23 -6.42 19.55
N LEU A 51 -0.06 -6.56 20.20
CA LEU A 51 0.97 -5.52 20.20
C LEU A 51 1.59 -5.26 18.83
N ALA A 52 1.42 -6.13 17.84
CA ALA A 52 1.94 -5.90 16.50
C ALA A 52 1.01 -5.04 15.63
N LEU A 53 -0.26 -4.85 16.02
CA LEU A 53 -1.24 -4.07 15.26
C LEU A 53 -0.77 -2.65 14.88
N PRO A 54 -0.04 -1.90 15.73
CA PRO A 54 0.45 -0.56 15.37
C PRO A 54 1.33 -0.54 14.12
N VAL A 55 1.97 -1.65 13.75
CA VAL A 55 2.75 -1.78 12.51
C VAL A 55 1.89 -1.50 11.27
N ALA A 56 0.57 -1.71 11.33
CA ALA A 56 -0.37 -1.38 10.25
C ALA A 56 -0.38 0.12 9.88
N PHE A 57 0.02 1.01 10.79
CA PHE A 57 0.11 2.45 10.52
C PHE A 57 1.21 2.83 9.53
N ALA A 58 2.12 1.91 9.19
CA ALA A 58 3.10 2.12 8.13
C ALA A 58 2.48 2.00 6.73
N PHE A 59 1.34 1.29 6.57
CA PHE A 59 0.69 1.10 5.27
C PHE A 59 0.35 2.41 4.52
N PRO A 60 -0.30 3.43 5.14
CA PRO A 60 -0.57 4.71 4.50
C PRO A 60 0.69 5.39 3.96
N ALA A 61 1.81 5.31 4.70
CA ALA A 61 3.09 5.89 4.28
C ALA A 61 3.67 5.16 3.06
N LEU A 62 3.60 3.82 3.02
CA LEU A 62 4.02 3.02 1.87
C LEU A 62 3.15 3.31 0.64
N TRP A 63 1.83 3.37 0.81
CA TRP A 63 0.87 3.70 -0.25
C TRP A 63 1.10 5.12 -0.81
N ALA A 64 1.35 6.10 0.05
CA ALA A 64 1.64 7.47 -0.35
C ALA A 64 3.02 7.64 -1.00
N SER A 65 3.97 6.75 -0.68
CA SER A 65 5.33 6.74 -1.23
C SER A 65 5.43 6.12 -2.61
N ALA A 66 4.40 5.39 -3.07
CA ALA A 66 4.34 4.85 -4.42
C ALA A 66 4.49 5.96 -5.47
N ARG A 67 5.23 5.69 -6.56
CA ARG A 67 5.46 6.67 -7.64
C ARG A 67 4.45 6.55 -8.79
N SER A 68 3.76 5.42 -8.87
CA SER A 68 2.73 5.14 -9.88
C SER A 68 1.51 4.48 -9.25
N ARG A 69 0.37 4.58 -9.94
CA ARG A 69 -0.88 3.92 -9.54
C ARG A 69 -0.73 2.41 -9.51
N ILE A 70 0.07 1.84 -10.41
CA ILE A 70 0.38 0.40 -10.47
C ILE A 70 1.15 -0.03 -9.22
N VAL A 71 2.18 0.71 -8.81
CA VAL A 71 2.94 0.39 -7.59
C VAL A 71 2.04 0.52 -6.36
N ALA A 72 1.17 1.54 -6.30
CA ALA A 72 0.20 1.66 -5.21
C ALA A 72 -0.78 0.47 -5.15
N ALA A 73 -1.19 -0.06 -6.31
CA ALA A 73 -2.01 -1.26 -6.40
C ALA A 73 -1.28 -2.48 -5.85
N PHE A 74 -0.03 -2.72 -6.26
CA PHE A 74 0.78 -3.83 -5.74
C PHE A 74 1.10 -3.69 -4.25
N VAL A 75 1.39 -2.49 -3.77
CA VAL A 75 1.57 -2.21 -2.33
C VAL A 75 0.30 -2.55 -1.55
N SER A 76 -0.87 -2.15 -2.06
CA SER A 76 -2.16 -2.49 -1.46
C SER A 76 -2.40 -3.99 -1.49
N ALA A 77 -2.13 -4.65 -2.63
CA ALA A 77 -2.33 -6.08 -2.78
C ALA A 77 -1.45 -6.88 -1.83
N ALA A 78 -0.15 -6.54 -1.78
CA ALA A 78 0.80 -7.16 -0.87
C ALA A 78 0.38 -7.03 0.59
N TYR A 79 -0.06 -5.85 1.02
CA TYR A 79 -0.55 -5.63 2.38
C TYR A 79 -1.82 -6.45 2.67
N PHE A 80 -2.86 -6.33 1.84
CA PHE A 80 -4.16 -6.97 2.13
C PHE A 80 -4.13 -8.49 2.00
N LEU A 81 -3.41 -9.05 1.01
CA LEU A 81 -3.25 -10.50 0.89
C LEU A 81 -2.50 -11.05 2.11
N ALA A 82 -1.41 -10.39 2.53
CA ALA A 82 -0.63 -10.82 3.69
C ALA A 82 -1.42 -10.70 5.01
N ALA A 83 -2.16 -9.60 5.18
CA ALA A 83 -2.99 -9.34 6.35
C ALA A 83 -4.11 -10.39 6.50
N SER A 84 -4.71 -10.81 5.39
CA SER A 84 -5.87 -11.72 5.38
C SER A 84 -5.51 -13.18 5.09
N ARG A 85 -4.23 -13.57 5.17
CA ARG A 85 -3.75 -14.92 4.85
C ARG A 85 -4.41 -16.06 5.65
N GLY A 86 -4.96 -15.76 6.83
CA GLY A 86 -5.69 -16.73 7.66
C GLY A 86 -7.15 -16.96 7.22
N LEU A 87 -7.69 -16.12 6.33
CA LEU A 87 -9.09 -16.13 5.93
C LEU A 87 -9.49 -17.44 5.24
N PRO A 88 -8.73 -18.03 4.30
CA PRO A 88 -9.09 -19.31 3.69
C PRO A 88 -9.25 -20.43 4.72
N GLN A 89 -8.33 -20.51 5.69
CA GLN A 89 -8.39 -21.49 6.78
C GLN A 89 -9.58 -21.21 7.71
N GLY A 90 -9.86 -19.95 8.02
CA GLY A 90 -11.01 -19.56 8.83
C GLY A 90 -12.35 -19.98 8.21
N VAL A 91 -12.50 -19.81 6.89
CA VAL A 91 -13.70 -20.27 6.16
C VAL A 91 -13.81 -21.79 6.19
N ALA A 92 -12.72 -22.51 5.89
CA ALA A 92 -12.73 -23.97 5.92
C ALA A 92 -13.14 -24.52 7.31
N ASN A 93 -12.58 -23.94 8.38
CA ASN A 93 -12.93 -24.32 9.75
C ASN A 93 -14.38 -23.99 10.12
N PHE A 94 -14.90 -22.83 9.69
CA PHE A 94 -16.25 -22.40 10.03
C PHE A 94 -17.33 -23.18 9.30
N TYR A 95 -17.14 -23.43 8.00
CA TYR A 95 -18.13 -24.10 7.15
C TYR A 95 -17.90 -25.62 7.04
N GLY A 96 -16.83 -26.16 7.63
CA GLY A 96 -16.45 -27.57 7.47
C GLY A 96 -16.19 -27.94 6.00
N SER A 97 -15.76 -26.98 5.18
CA SER A 97 -15.58 -27.12 3.74
C SER A 97 -14.11 -27.21 3.34
N ASP A 98 -13.84 -27.61 2.11
CA ASP A 98 -12.51 -27.47 1.50
C ASP A 98 -12.04 -26.00 1.45
N LEU A 99 -10.75 -25.78 1.19
CA LEU A 99 -10.14 -24.44 1.11
C LEU A 99 -10.63 -23.59 -0.07
N GLY A 100 -11.28 -24.18 -1.07
CA GLY A 100 -11.69 -23.50 -2.31
C GLY A 100 -12.53 -22.24 -2.10
N PRO A 101 -13.69 -22.32 -1.41
CA PRO A 101 -14.51 -21.15 -1.09
C PRO A 101 -13.75 -20.08 -0.30
N GLY A 102 -12.88 -20.50 0.63
CA GLY A 102 -12.04 -19.61 1.41
C GLY A 102 -11.02 -18.84 0.57
N LEU A 103 -10.38 -19.50 -0.39
CA LEU A 103 -9.46 -18.87 -1.35
C LEU A 103 -10.19 -17.88 -2.26
N LEU A 104 -11.38 -18.23 -2.74
CA LEU A 104 -12.19 -17.34 -3.57
C LEU A 104 -12.59 -16.07 -2.79
N LEU A 105 -13.07 -16.24 -1.55
CA LEU A 105 -13.44 -15.12 -0.69
C LEU A 105 -12.22 -14.25 -0.35
N TRP A 106 -11.08 -14.86 -0.01
CA TRP A 106 -9.84 -14.17 0.30
C TRP A 106 -9.35 -13.31 -0.86
N PHE A 107 -9.36 -13.87 -2.08
CA PHE A 107 -8.94 -13.16 -3.27
C PHE A 107 -9.94 -12.05 -3.64
N ALA A 108 -11.24 -12.32 -3.60
CA ALA A 108 -12.28 -11.35 -3.92
C ALA A 108 -12.25 -10.15 -2.94
N ALA A 109 -12.19 -10.41 -1.64
CA ALA A 109 -12.09 -9.39 -0.59
C ALA A 109 -10.84 -8.53 -0.77
N SER A 110 -9.69 -9.18 -0.97
CA SER A 110 -8.42 -8.48 -1.20
C SER A 110 -8.48 -7.59 -2.45
N LEU A 111 -9.03 -8.11 -3.55
CA LEU A 111 -9.13 -7.36 -4.81
C LEU A 111 -10.03 -6.13 -4.68
N SER A 112 -11.15 -6.25 -3.95
CA SER A 112 -12.02 -5.12 -3.63
C SER A 112 -11.28 -4.00 -2.90
N PHE A 113 -10.46 -4.35 -1.91
CA PHE A 113 -9.66 -3.36 -1.15
C PHE A 113 -8.58 -2.72 -1.99
N VAL A 114 -7.88 -3.51 -2.81
CA VAL A 114 -6.92 -3.01 -3.77
C VAL A 114 -7.57 -2.04 -4.74
N ALA A 115 -8.77 -2.35 -5.25
CA ALA A 115 -9.48 -1.51 -6.20
C ALA A 115 -9.76 -0.11 -5.62
N VAL A 116 -10.28 -0.02 -4.40
CA VAL A 116 -10.58 1.27 -3.75
C VAL A 116 -9.31 2.09 -3.53
N HIS A 117 -8.26 1.48 -2.97
CA HIS A 117 -6.98 2.17 -2.72
C HIS A 117 -6.30 2.58 -4.01
N THR A 118 -6.42 1.81 -5.08
CA THR A 118 -5.85 2.13 -6.40
C THR A 118 -6.62 3.25 -7.09
N ALA A 119 -7.96 3.21 -7.04
CA ALA A 119 -8.83 4.21 -7.63
C ALA A 119 -8.64 5.59 -6.98
N LEU A 120 -8.52 5.62 -5.66
CA LEU A 120 -8.30 6.84 -4.89
C LEU A 120 -6.84 7.31 -4.89
N TRP A 121 -5.90 6.53 -5.40
CA TRP A 121 -4.50 6.95 -5.49
C TRP A 121 -4.31 8.07 -6.53
N THR A 122 -3.44 9.03 -6.20
CA THR A 122 -3.07 10.15 -7.07
C THR A 122 -1.58 10.45 -7.07
N LYS A 123 -1.05 10.84 -8.23
CA LYS A 123 0.36 11.25 -8.38
C LYS A 123 0.68 12.60 -7.72
N ARG A 124 -0.31 13.48 -7.53
CA ARG A 124 -0.11 14.80 -6.91
C ARG A 124 0.09 14.65 -5.40
N PRO A 125 1.28 14.97 -4.84
CA PRO A 125 1.50 14.95 -3.41
C PRO A 125 0.77 16.11 -2.73
N GLY A 126 0.50 15.99 -1.43
CA GLY A 126 -0.11 17.05 -0.61
C GLY A 126 -1.44 16.64 0.00
N TRP A 127 -2.18 17.62 0.52
CA TRP A 127 -3.40 17.40 1.30
C TRP A 127 -4.48 16.62 0.54
N GLY A 128 -4.61 16.84 -0.77
CA GLY A 128 -5.55 16.09 -1.61
C GLY A 128 -5.27 14.57 -1.68
N ARG A 129 -4.03 14.12 -1.51
CA ARG A 129 -3.71 12.69 -1.39
C ARG A 129 -4.11 12.16 -0.02
N ALA A 130 -3.85 12.93 1.03
CA ALA A 130 -4.22 12.57 2.39
C ALA A 130 -5.73 12.45 2.57
N MET A 131 -6.50 13.39 2.01
CA MET A 131 -7.96 13.33 2.00
C MET A 131 -8.48 12.12 1.21
N ARG A 132 -7.85 11.78 0.08
CA ARG A 132 -8.22 10.57 -0.69
C ARG A 132 -7.93 9.27 0.06
N PHE A 133 -6.85 9.23 0.83
CA PHE A 133 -6.59 8.11 1.74
C PHE A 133 -7.63 8.07 2.87
N GLY A 134 -7.96 9.21 3.47
CA GLY A 134 -9.02 9.30 4.46
C GLY A 134 -10.37 8.83 3.92
N LEU A 135 -10.70 9.19 2.67
CA LEU A 135 -11.88 8.67 1.98
C LEU A 135 -11.79 7.16 1.74
N ALA A 136 -10.61 6.63 1.36
CA ALA A 136 -10.42 5.19 1.22
C ALA A 136 -10.66 4.48 2.55
N ALA A 137 -10.06 4.97 3.64
CA ALA A 137 -10.26 4.45 4.99
C ALA A 137 -11.74 4.52 5.42
N ALA A 138 -12.43 5.63 5.17
CA ALA A 138 -13.86 5.76 5.46
C ALA A 138 -14.70 4.76 4.65
N LEU A 139 -14.44 4.60 3.35
CA LEU A 139 -15.12 3.61 2.51
C LEU A 139 -14.86 2.19 2.99
N MET A 140 -13.64 1.90 3.47
CA MET A 140 -13.30 0.61 4.07
C MET A 140 -14.00 0.36 5.41
N ALA A 141 -14.44 1.41 6.11
CA ALA A 141 -15.13 1.29 7.40
C ALA A 141 -16.66 1.12 7.24
N VAL A 142 -17.23 1.54 6.11
CA VAL A 142 -18.68 1.48 5.86
C VAL A 142 -19.04 0.20 5.07
N PRO A 143 -20.16 -0.50 5.40
CA PRO A 143 -20.63 -1.63 4.61
C PRO A 143 -20.82 -1.28 3.11
N PRO A 144 -20.49 -2.18 2.18
CA PRO A 144 -20.16 -3.61 2.36
C PRO A 144 -18.70 -3.88 2.79
N PHE A 145 -17.79 -2.92 2.58
CA PHE A 145 -16.36 -3.12 2.84
C PHE A 145 -16.03 -3.17 4.32
N GLY A 146 -16.79 -2.46 5.17
CA GLY A 146 -16.66 -2.48 6.63
C GLY A 146 -16.96 -3.84 7.26
N ILE A 147 -17.88 -4.61 6.66
CA ILE A 147 -18.13 -6.00 7.07
C ILE A 147 -16.92 -6.89 6.70
N VAL A 148 -16.23 -6.54 5.62
CA VAL A 148 -14.99 -7.16 5.18
C VAL A 148 -13.75 -6.51 5.82
N GLY A 149 -13.91 -5.48 6.66
CA GLY A 149 -12.87 -4.53 7.08
C GLY A 149 -11.82 -5.09 8.06
N TRP A 150 -11.53 -6.39 7.99
CA TRP A 150 -10.69 -7.17 8.91
C TRP A 150 -9.21 -6.73 8.95
N ALA A 151 -8.78 -5.75 8.14
CA ALA A 151 -7.39 -5.30 8.05
C ALA A 151 -7.20 -3.78 8.23
N HIS A 152 -8.17 -3.09 8.84
CA HIS A 152 -8.16 -1.63 8.95
C HIS A 152 -7.20 -1.15 10.06
N PRO A 153 -6.16 -0.34 9.78
CA PRO A 153 -5.17 0.09 10.77
C PRO A 153 -5.76 0.76 12.03
N LEU A 154 -6.94 1.37 11.90
CA LEU A 154 -7.67 1.99 13.00
C LEU A 154 -7.97 1.01 14.16
N THR A 155 -7.94 -0.30 13.92
CA THR A 155 -8.06 -1.31 14.99
C THR A 155 -6.94 -1.23 16.03
N ALA A 156 -5.76 -0.71 15.68
CA ALA A 156 -4.66 -0.54 16.64
C ALA A 156 -4.83 0.68 17.56
N ALA A 157 -5.90 1.47 17.41
CA ALA A 157 -6.15 2.64 18.27
C ALA A 157 -6.19 2.28 19.76
N GLY A 158 -6.75 1.12 20.10
CA GLY A 158 -6.80 0.64 21.49
C GLY A 158 -5.44 0.23 22.06
N VAL A 159 -4.47 -0.09 21.20
CA VAL A 159 -3.10 -0.43 21.61
C VAL A 159 -2.27 0.84 21.78
N LEU A 160 -2.37 1.77 20.83
CA LEU A 160 -1.61 3.03 20.82
C LEU A 160 -2.11 4.05 21.85
N PHE A 161 -3.41 4.08 22.11
CA PHE A 161 -4.03 5.07 22.99
C PHE A 161 -4.94 4.38 24.03
N PRO A 162 -4.37 3.54 24.92
CA PRO A 162 -5.15 2.78 25.88
C PRO A 162 -5.87 3.73 26.85
N GLY A 163 -7.18 3.54 27.04
CA GLY A 163 -7.99 4.34 27.96
C GLY A 163 -8.44 5.71 27.42
N TRP A 164 -8.08 6.09 26.20
CA TRP A 164 -8.46 7.39 25.61
C TRP A 164 -9.87 7.39 24.97
N GLY A 165 -10.48 6.21 24.81
CA GLY A 165 -11.81 6.06 24.22
C GLY A 165 -11.92 6.71 22.83
N TRP A 166 -12.94 7.56 22.64
CA TRP A 166 -13.19 8.25 21.37
C TRP A 166 -12.04 9.16 20.92
N TRP A 167 -11.31 9.76 21.87
CA TRP A 167 -10.16 10.60 21.55
C TRP A 167 -8.99 9.79 20.99
N GLY A 168 -8.80 8.55 21.47
CA GLY A 168 -7.80 7.62 20.91
C GLY A 168 -8.14 7.23 19.47
N LEU A 169 -9.43 7.03 19.16
CA LEU A 169 -9.88 6.76 17.80
C LEU A 169 -9.63 7.96 16.87
N ALA A 170 -9.93 9.17 17.33
CA ALA A 170 -9.66 10.40 16.58
C ALA A 170 -8.15 10.62 16.35
N ALA A 171 -7.33 10.39 17.37
CA ALA A 171 -5.87 10.47 17.29
C ALA A 171 -5.29 9.44 16.30
N ALA A 172 -5.81 8.21 16.32
CA ALA A 172 -5.45 7.17 15.36
C ALA A 172 -5.83 7.58 13.93
N ALA A 173 -7.05 8.06 13.69
CA ALA A 173 -7.48 8.53 12.37
C ALA A 173 -6.60 9.69 11.86
N ALA A 174 -6.30 10.66 12.73
CA ALA A 174 -5.41 11.78 12.40
C ALA A 174 -3.99 11.29 12.07
N SER A 175 -3.47 10.31 12.82
CA SER A 175 -2.15 9.72 12.58
C SER A 175 -2.08 8.99 11.24
N LEU A 176 -3.14 8.27 10.84
CA LEU A 176 -3.23 7.64 9.51
C LEU A 176 -3.20 8.66 8.39
N ILE A 177 -3.89 9.80 8.55
CA ILE A 177 -3.83 10.90 7.59
C ILE A 177 -2.41 11.48 7.56
N ALA A 178 -1.82 11.75 8.72
CA ALA A 178 -0.47 12.33 8.85
C ALA A 178 0.60 11.44 8.17
N MET A 179 0.48 10.11 8.26
CA MET A 179 1.34 9.12 7.60
C MET A 179 1.38 9.25 6.07
N THR A 180 0.37 9.85 5.45
CA THR A 180 0.34 10.06 4.00
C THR A 180 0.97 11.38 3.56
N THR A 181 1.38 12.23 4.50
CA THR A 181 1.90 13.57 4.26
C THR A 181 3.42 13.63 4.38
N LYS A 182 4.00 14.84 4.22
CA LYS A 182 5.42 15.07 4.48
C LYS A 182 5.80 14.89 5.95
N ALA A 183 4.83 14.97 6.87
CA ALA A 183 5.04 14.81 8.31
C ALA A 183 5.08 13.34 8.75
N TRP A 184 5.04 12.38 7.82
CA TRP A 184 5.05 10.95 8.14
C TRP A 184 6.19 10.51 9.08
N PRO A 185 7.44 11.02 9.01
CA PRO A 185 8.49 10.57 9.92
C PRO A 185 8.20 11.02 11.36
N ALA A 186 7.73 12.26 11.53
CA ALA A 186 7.36 12.80 12.84
C ALA A 186 6.16 12.03 13.42
N ALA A 187 5.15 11.74 12.60
CA ALA A 187 4.04 10.91 13.01
C ALA A 187 4.50 9.49 13.39
N ALA A 188 5.51 8.92 12.72
CA ALA A 188 6.00 7.57 13.02
C ALA A 188 6.75 7.53 14.34
N ILE A 189 7.57 8.56 14.61
CA ILE A 189 8.24 8.72 15.90
C ILE A 189 7.21 8.91 17.01
N ALA A 190 6.18 9.74 16.79
CA ALA A 190 5.12 9.94 17.77
C ALA A 190 4.41 8.62 18.08
N LEU A 191 3.94 7.89 17.06
CA LEU A 191 3.30 6.59 17.23
C LEU A 191 4.20 5.58 17.95
N ALA A 192 5.49 5.52 17.59
CA ALA A 192 6.46 4.65 18.26
C ALA A 192 6.75 5.06 19.72
N SER A 193 6.47 6.30 20.11
CA SER A 193 6.59 6.76 21.50
C SER A 193 5.38 6.38 22.35
N PHE A 194 4.22 6.15 21.71
CA PHE A 194 2.98 5.72 22.35
C PHE A 194 2.80 4.19 22.37
N TRP A 195 3.61 3.47 21.59
CA TRP A 195 3.61 2.01 21.49
C TRP A 195 4.60 1.40 22.48
#